data_AF-A0A931DKV8-F1
#
_entry.id   AF-A0A931DKV8-F1
#
_cell.length_a   1.000
_cell.length_b   1.000
_cell.length_c   1.000
_cell.angle_alpha   90.00
_cell.angle_beta   90.00
_cell.angle_gamma   90.00
#
_symmetry.space_group_name_H-M   'P 1'
#
loop_
_entity.id
_entity.type
_entity.pdbx_description
1 polymer ?
#
loop_
_entity_poly.entity_id
_entity_poly.type
_entity_poly.pdbx_seq_one_letter_code
_entity_poly.pdbx_strand_id
1 'polypeptide(L)'
;MNLMVELEGKTVPLAGCQYVLWEACGCPRGVTYASPDRPDPVITEDDAWKEFFARKRERDRVQREGLRMELMTHERYSREVYPLMLKRACPHEETEAVLVDD
;
A
#
# COMPACT_ATOMS: atom_id res chain seq x y z
N MET A 1 -4.99 21.40 6.06
CA MET A 1 -3.65 21.85 5.62
C MET A 1 -3.51 21.53 4.13
N ASN A 2 -2.99 22.44 3.31
CA ASN A 2 -2.86 22.19 1.87
C ASN A 2 -1.45 21.67 1.53
N LEU A 3 -1.16 20.41 1.87
CA LEU A 3 0.12 19.77 1.55
C LEU A 3 0.15 19.31 0.10
N MET A 4 1.26 19.59 -0.58
CA MET A 4 1.50 19.24 -1.98
C MET A 4 2.69 18.28 -2.07
N VAL A 5 2.69 17.41 -3.08
CA VAL A 5 3.78 16.47 -3.37
C VAL A 5 4.09 16.49 -4.86
N GLU A 6 5.35 16.25 -5.21
CA GLU A 6 5.75 16.06 -6.60
C GLU A 6 5.71 14.56 -6.94
N LEU A 7 4.84 14.19 -7.88
CA LEU A 7 4.69 12.84 -8.41
C LEU A 7 4.59 12.92 -9.92
N GLU A 8 5.33 12.07 -10.64
CA GLU A 8 5.26 11.98 -12.11
C GLU A 8 5.51 13.34 -12.80
N GLY A 9 6.39 14.16 -12.23
CA GLY A 9 6.71 15.50 -12.73
C GLY A 9 5.59 16.54 -12.54
N LYS A 10 4.58 16.23 -11.74
CA LYS A 10 3.46 17.12 -11.41
C LYS A 10 3.39 17.37 -9.92
N THR A 11 3.13 18.62 -9.54
CA THR A 11 2.78 18.97 -8.17
C THR A 11 1.28 18.75 -7.96
N VAL A 12 0.91 17.83 -7.07
CA VAL A 12 -0.49 17.46 -6.78
C VAL A 12 -0.80 17.56 -5.29
N PRO A 13 -2.06 17.77 -4.90
CA PRO A 13 -2.45 17.73 -3.49
C PRO A 13 -2.22 16.34 -2.90
N LEU A 14 -1.54 16.29 -1.76
CA LEU A 14 -1.24 15.03 -1.06
C LEU A 14 -2.52 14.29 -0.67
N ALA A 15 -3.56 15.02 -0.24
CA ALA A 15 -4.86 14.45 0.15
C ALA A 15 -5.58 13.69 -0.98
N GLY A 16 -5.15 13.86 -2.25
CA GLY A 16 -5.64 13.11 -3.41
C GLY A 16 -4.81 11.88 -3.78
N CYS A 17 -3.83 11.50 -2.97
CA CYS A 17 -2.90 10.41 -3.25
C CYS A 17 -3.14 9.18 -2.36
N GLN A 18 -2.63 8.04 -2.77
CA GLN A 18 -2.72 6.76 -2.06
C GLN A 18 -1.34 6.16 -1.84
N TYR A 19 -1.14 5.62 -0.65
CA TYR A 19 -0.06 4.70 -0.37
C TYR A 19 -0.52 3.28 -0.66
N VAL A 20 0.16 2.62 -1.58
CA VAL A 20 -0.09 1.23 -1.98
C VAL A 20 1.03 0.36 -1.43
N LEU A 21 0.62 -0.66 -0.68
CA LEU A 21 1.51 -1.72 -0.21
C LEU A 21 1.56 -2.81 -1.27
N TRP A 22 2.76 -3.15 -1.71
CA TRP A 22 3.01 -4.16 -2.72
C TRP A 22 3.75 -5.35 -2.12
N GLU A 23 3.34 -6.55 -2.51
CA GLU A 23 4.09 -7.77 -2.29
C GLU A 23 5.38 -7.80 -3.13
N ALA A 24 6.35 -8.62 -2.72
CA ALA A 24 7.60 -8.83 -3.46
C ALA A 24 7.39 -9.30 -4.92
N CYS A 25 6.26 -9.96 -5.17
CA CYS A 25 5.86 -10.43 -6.50
C CYS A 25 5.18 -9.36 -7.38
N GLY A 26 4.93 -8.16 -6.84
CA GLY A 26 4.28 -7.07 -7.55
C GLY A 26 2.76 -7.07 -7.49
N CYS A 27 2.12 -7.93 -6.68
CA CYS A 27 0.69 -7.82 -6.40
C CYS A 27 0.42 -6.76 -5.31
N PRO A 28 -0.61 -5.91 -5.46
CA PRO A 28 -0.97 -4.99 -4.40
C PRO A 28 -1.65 -5.76 -3.26
N ARG A 29 -1.19 -5.53 -2.03
CA ARG A 29 -1.72 -6.16 -0.81
C ARG A 29 -2.73 -5.26 -0.10
N GLY A 30 -2.51 -3.95 -0.15
CA GLY A 30 -3.29 -2.99 0.61
C GLY A 30 -3.13 -1.56 0.10
N VAL A 31 -4.09 -0.73 0.47
CA VAL A 31 -4.10 0.70 0.13
C VAL A 31 -4.57 1.52 1.32
N THR A 32 -3.94 2.68 1.54
CA THR A 32 -4.43 3.70 2.47
C THR A 32 -4.33 5.08 1.83
N TYR A 33 -5.21 6.00 2.21
CA TYR A 33 -5.19 7.37 1.73
C TYR A 33 -4.16 8.19 2.47
N ALA A 34 -3.41 9.01 1.72
CA ALA A 34 -2.66 10.08 2.34
C ALA A 34 -3.65 11.09 2.95
N SER A 35 -3.52 11.37 4.23
CA SER A 35 -4.56 12.02 5.03
C SER A 35 -3.94 13.04 5.99
N PRO A 36 -3.60 14.24 5.50
CA PRO A 36 -2.91 15.26 6.31
C PRO A 36 -3.80 15.93 7.37
N ASP A 37 -5.12 15.77 7.27
CA ASP A 37 -6.10 16.48 8.11
C ASP A 37 -6.74 15.63 9.22
N ARG A 38 -6.33 14.36 9.37
CA ARG A 38 -6.86 13.48 10.44
C ARG A 38 -6.02 13.57 11.72
N PRO A 39 -6.55 13.16 12.90
CA PRO A 39 -5.81 13.21 14.17
C PRO A 39 -4.45 12.47 14.16
N ASP A 40 -4.37 11.34 13.46
CA ASP A 40 -3.14 10.55 13.29
C ASP A 40 -2.67 10.57 11.83
N PRO A 41 -2.17 11.69 11.29
CA PRO A 41 -2.07 11.92 9.86
C PRO A 41 -1.14 10.93 9.13
N VAL A 42 -1.51 10.52 7.91
CA VAL A 42 -0.66 9.72 7.01
C VAL A 42 -0.07 10.65 5.96
N ILE A 43 1.15 11.15 6.21
CA ILE A 43 1.80 12.13 5.35
C ILE A 43 3.01 11.53 4.65
N THR A 44 3.82 10.77 5.39
CA THR A 44 5.05 10.14 4.89
C THR A 44 4.87 8.65 4.63
N GLU A 45 5.83 8.06 3.90
CA GLU A 45 5.90 6.61 3.72
C GLU A 45 5.97 5.88 5.08
N ASP A 46 6.71 6.44 6.04
CA ASP A 46 6.88 5.90 7.39
C ASP A 46 5.55 5.87 8.17
N ASP A 47 4.68 6.86 7.94
CA ASP A 47 3.34 6.88 8.52
C ASP A 47 2.44 5.82 7.86
N ALA A 48 2.54 5.66 6.54
CA ALA A 48 1.82 4.61 5.83
C ALA A 48 2.25 3.21 6.30
N TRP A 49 3.55 2.98 6.51
CA TRP A 49 4.03 1.72 7.08
C TRP A 49 3.46 1.45 8.48
N LYS A 50 3.31 2.48 9.33
CA LYS A 50 2.71 2.34 10.66
C LYS A 50 1.21 2.06 10.60
N GLU A 51 0.53 2.57 9.58
CA GLU A 51 -0.89 2.31 9.33
C GLU A 51 -1.16 0.82 9.07
N PHE A 52 -0.32 0.17 8.26
CA PHE A 52 -0.46 -1.26 7.96
C PHE A 52 0.12 -2.17 9.05
N PHE A 53 1.23 -1.76 9.67
CA PHE A 53 1.96 -2.60 10.62
C PHE A 53 2.35 -1.76 11.86
N ALA A 54 1.60 -1.93 12.95
CA ALA A 54 1.77 -1.12 14.16
C ALA A 54 3.17 -1.31 14.81
N ARG A 55 3.71 -2.53 14.78
CA ARG A 55 4.95 -2.88 15.48
C ARG A 55 6.16 -2.72 14.56
N LYS A 56 7.23 -2.08 15.07
CA LYS A 56 8.50 -1.94 14.33
C LYS A 56 9.07 -3.28 13.86
N ARG A 57 9.05 -4.29 14.74
CA ARG A 57 9.54 -5.64 14.40
C ARG A 57 8.83 -6.25 13.19
N GLU A 58 7.53 -5.97 13.04
CA GLU A 58 6.75 -6.46 11.92
C GLU A 58 7.11 -5.73 10.63
N ARG A 59 7.19 -4.39 10.66
CA ARG A 59 7.69 -3.56 9.55
C ARG A 59 9.06 -4.04 9.06
N ASP A 60 10.01 -4.18 9.98
CA ASP A 60 11.36 -4.63 9.66
C ASP A 60 11.37 -6.04 9.03
N ARG A 61 10.44 -6.92 9.43
CA ARG A 61 10.32 -8.27 8.86
C ARG A 61 9.76 -8.19 7.44
N VAL A 62 8.62 -7.54 7.24
CA VAL A 62 7.94 -7.52 5.93
C VAL A 62 8.75 -6.77 4.86
N GLN A 63 9.48 -5.72 5.26
CA GLN A 63 10.41 -5.03 4.36
C GLN A 63 11.58 -5.95 3.93
N ARG A 64 12.08 -6.80 4.84
CA ARG A 64 13.08 -7.83 4.49
C ARG A 64 12.52 -8.95 3.60
N GLU A 65 11.23 -9.24 3.71
CA GLU A 65 10.51 -10.16 2.84
C GLU A 65 10.19 -9.56 1.45
N GLY A 66 10.53 -8.28 1.23
CA GLY A 66 10.42 -7.62 -0.07
C GLY A 66 9.13 -6.83 -0.28
N LEU A 67 8.32 -6.64 0.77
CA LEU A 67 7.19 -5.72 0.68
C LEU A 67 7.71 -4.28 0.51
N ARG A 68 7.04 -3.52 -0.36
CA ARG A 68 7.38 -2.12 -0.63
C ARG A 68 6.15 -1.22 -0.55
N MET A 69 6.36 0.02 -0.16
CA MET A 69 5.35 1.07 -0.14
C MET A 69 5.56 2.00 -1.33
N GLU A 70 4.48 2.44 -1.97
CA GLU A 70 4.55 3.41 -3.06
C GLU A 70 3.43 4.44 -2.92
N LEU A 71 3.79 5.72 -2.96
CA LEU A 71 2.82 6.81 -3.09
C LEU A 71 2.47 7.02 -4.56
N MET A 72 1.19 7.09 -4.89
CA MET A 72 0.72 7.37 -6.24
C MET A 72 -0.52 8.26 -6.25
N THR A 73 -0.80 8.86 -7.39
CA THR A 73 -2.01 9.66 -7.61
C THR A 73 -3.25 8.76 -7.63
N HIS A 74 -4.41 9.31 -7.26
CA HIS A 74 -5.68 8.59 -7.38
C HIS A 74 -5.99 8.13 -8.81
N GLU A 75 -5.62 8.95 -9.80
CA GLU A 75 -5.78 8.60 -11.21
C GLU A 75 -4.99 7.34 -11.56
N ARG A 76 -3.70 7.29 -11.19
CA ARG A 76 -2.85 6.13 -11.44
C ARG A 76 -3.33 4.90 -10.65
N TYR A 77 -3.64 5.07 -9.37
CA TYR A 77 -4.20 4.01 -8.53
C TYR A 77 -5.45 3.39 -9.18
N SER A 78 -6.41 4.22 -9.61
CA SER A 78 -7.67 3.76 -10.17
C SER A 78 -7.49 3.03 -11.50
N ARG A 79 -6.51 3.44 -12.29
CA ARG A 79 -6.19 2.82 -13.58
C ARG A 79 -5.41 1.51 -13.44
N GLU A 80 -4.42 1.47 -12.56
CA GLU A 80 -3.41 0.40 -12.53
C GLU A 80 -3.59 -0.58 -11.38
N VAL A 81 -4.00 -0.10 -10.19
CA VAL A 81 -4.00 -0.89 -8.95
C VAL A 81 -5.40 -1.36 -8.59
N TYR A 82 -6.40 -0.48 -8.66
CA TYR A 82 -7.77 -0.82 -8.31
C TYR A 82 -8.31 -2.05 -9.05
N PRO A 83 -8.08 -2.22 -10.37
CA PRO A 83 -8.52 -3.44 -11.08
C PRO A 83 -7.83 -4.72 -10.59
N LEU A 84 -6.62 -4.62 -10.03
CA LEU A 84 -5.90 -5.76 -9.46
C LEU A 84 -6.45 -6.12 -8.07
N MET A 85 -6.79 -5.12 -7.26
CA MET A 85 -7.40 -5.31 -5.93
C MET A 85 -8.78 -5.98 -6.00
N LEU A 86 -9.47 -5.92 -7.15
CA LEU A 86 -10.75 -6.60 -7.38
C LEU A 86 -10.59 -8.09 -7.73
N LYS A 87 -9.38 -8.55 -8.08
CA LYS A 87 -9.13 -9.96 -8.40
C LYS A 87 -8.96 -10.75 -7.10
N ARG A 88 -9.66 -11.87 -6.99
CA ARG A 88 -9.69 -12.71 -5.77
C ARG A 88 -8.42 -13.49 -5.46
N ALA A 89 -7.45 -13.53 -6.37
CA ALA A 89 -6.25 -14.34 -6.19
C ALA A 89 -5.00 -13.55 -6.56
N CYS A 90 -4.16 -13.32 -5.56
CA CYS A 90 -2.74 -13.19 -5.83
C CYS A 90 -2.25 -14.61 -6.21
N PRO A 91 -1.50 -14.81 -7.31
CA PRO A 91 -0.96 -16.13 -7.67
C PRO A 91 -0.07 -16.77 -6.58
N HIS A 92 0.28 -16.02 -5.53
CA HIS A 92 1.09 -16.46 -4.39
C HIS A 92 0.25 -16.93 -3.20
N GLU A 93 -1.08 -16.85 -3.28
CA GLU A 93 -1.99 -17.54 -2.34
C GLU A 93 -2.27 -19.00 -2.77
N GLU A 94 -1.70 -19.49 -3.88
CA GLU A 94 -1.66 -20.93 -4.16
C GLU A 94 -0.55 -21.62 -3.37
N THR A 95 -0.57 -21.56 -2.04
CA THR A 95 0.16 -22.54 -1.22
C THR A 95 -0.49 -22.71 0.16
N GLU A 96 -0.83 -23.96 0.49
CA GLU A 96 -1.39 -24.49 1.76
C GLU A 96 -2.91 -24.42 1.99
N ALA A 97 -3.66 -25.10 1.12
CA ALA A 97 -4.91 -25.75 1.51
C ALA A 97 -4.98 -27.17 0.96
N VAL A 98 -3.99 -28.01 1.30
CA VAL A 98 -4.10 -29.47 1.17
C VAL A 98 -3.59 -30.11 2.44
N LEU A 99 -4.48 -30.29 3.40
CA LEU A 99 -4.54 -31.48 4.26
C LEU A 99 -6.02 -31.74 4.53
N VAL A 100 -6.60 -32.58 3.68
CA VAL A 100 -7.76 -33.40 4.02
C VAL A 100 -7.16 -34.66 4.61
N ASP A 101 -7.36 -34.90 5.91
CA ASP A 101 -7.18 -36.22 6.50
C ASP A 101 -8.58 -36.82 6.76
N ASP A 102 -8.75 -38.06 6.27
CA ASP A 102 -9.93 -38.93 6.36
C ASP A 102 -10.35 -39.28 7.80
#